data_AF-A0A915JYT0-F1
#
_entry.id   AF-A0A915JYT0-F1
#
_cell.length_a   1.000
_cell.length_b   1.000
_cell.length_c   1.000
_cell.angle_alpha   90.00
_cell.angle_beta   90.00
_cell.angle_gamma   90.00
#
_symmetry.space_group_name_H-M   'P 1'
#
loop_
_entity.id
_entity.type
_entity.pdbx_description
1 polymer ?
#
loop_
_entity_poly.entity_id
_entity_poly.type
_entity_poly.pdbx_seq_one_letter_code
_entity_poly.pdbx_strand_id
1 'polypeptide(L)'
;MYNFTFRLEKQLQEVSGDMTLGIPYWDSTLDVLLPRPCDSVLFSDEMLGPSNGFVTSGPFANFRYPEGSLMRNCQGNRTIRPSDLMLFRSFVNYTQCCYCVSSTLELVHGTVHVFVNGIMNNLNRASFDPCFWLHHSFIDKLYEDIQVNFKVKPSNANFTSSRCLNKGIDGLDEPMLPFGSRDNKTGQIIGLKNRDGLLPRYTLEDYSYAPSPNCADKTCTGKYLYCDLAGICKSRIRNGGICDQQAVDLYDKNGTNACLDGSKCQILIKYDKYRVCAMETSIFCFGIYPYGINRLNDNKYWTMASSGHFAVI
;
A
#
# COMPACT_ATOMS: atom_id res chain seq x y z
N MET A 1 -6.95 -15.14 3.46
CA MET A 1 -6.19 -13.94 3.06
C MET A 1 -4.73 -14.09 3.51
N TYR A 2 -4.46 -14.17 4.82
CA TYR A 2 -3.23 -14.67 5.48
C TYR A 2 -2.24 -15.49 4.63
N ASN A 3 -2.68 -16.66 4.19
CA ASN A 3 -1.80 -17.65 3.59
C ASN A 3 -1.24 -17.23 2.21
N PHE A 4 -1.88 -16.29 1.50
CA PHE A 4 -1.37 -15.82 0.22
C PHE A 4 -0.16 -14.88 0.41
N THR A 5 -0.29 -13.87 1.28
CA THR A 5 0.78 -12.91 1.57
C THR A 5 1.99 -13.61 2.20
N PHE A 6 1.75 -14.50 3.17
CA PHE A 6 2.82 -15.29 3.79
C PHE A 6 3.61 -16.11 2.76
N ARG A 7 2.92 -16.78 1.82
CA ARG A 7 3.60 -17.58 0.80
C ARG A 7 4.40 -16.74 -0.18
N LEU A 8 3.87 -15.59 -0.58
CA LEU A 8 4.63 -14.65 -1.40
C LEU A 8 5.89 -14.20 -0.65
N GLU A 9 5.76 -13.83 0.62
CA GLU A 9 6.90 -13.40 1.44
C GLU A 9 7.97 -14.48 1.51
N LYS A 10 7.61 -15.74 1.78
CA LYS A 10 8.57 -16.86 1.79
C LYS A 10 9.26 -17.07 0.44
N GLN A 11 8.53 -16.93 -0.67
CA GLN A 11 9.14 -17.01 -2.00
C GLN A 11 10.08 -15.84 -2.27
N LEU A 12 9.71 -14.63 -1.83
CA LEU A 12 10.57 -13.45 -1.96
C LEU A 12 11.84 -13.61 -1.13
N GLN A 13 11.75 -14.10 0.11
CA GLN A 13 12.90 -14.40 0.98
C GLN A 13 13.85 -15.42 0.32
N GLU A 14 13.29 -16.48 -0.27
CA GLU A 14 14.08 -17.51 -0.97
C GLU A 14 14.78 -16.95 -2.21
N VAL A 15 14.06 -16.21 -3.06
CA VAL A 15 14.61 -15.66 -4.31
C VAL A 15 15.58 -14.51 -4.06
N SER A 16 15.36 -13.69 -3.03
CA SER A 16 16.25 -12.58 -2.68
C SER A 16 17.48 -13.03 -1.89
N GLY A 17 17.40 -14.17 -1.21
CA GLY A 17 18.41 -14.62 -0.24
C GLY A 17 18.36 -13.84 1.08
N ASP A 18 17.35 -13.00 1.30
CA ASP A 18 17.14 -12.23 2.52
C ASP A 18 15.97 -12.80 3.32
N MET A 19 16.30 -13.61 4.33
CA MET A 19 15.31 -14.21 5.24
C MET A 19 14.65 -13.20 6.19
N THR A 20 15.14 -11.95 6.24
CA THR A 20 14.56 -10.87 7.06
C THR A 20 13.60 -9.98 6.27
N LEU A 21 13.50 -10.19 4.96
CA LEU A 21 12.57 -9.48 4.10
C LEU A 21 11.12 -9.72 4.56
N GLY A 22 10.42 -8.62 4.86
CA GLY A 22 8.99 -8.61 5.13
C GLY A 22 8.23 -7.85 4.04
N ILE A 23 6.99 -8.23 3.77
CA ILE A 23 6.13 -7.45 2.86
C ILE A 23 5.57 -6.25 3.64
N PRO A 24 5.86 -5.00 3.24
CA PRO A 24 5.29 -3.83 3.89
C PRO A 24 3.77 -3.76 3.68
N TYR A 25 3.07 -3.06 4.56
CA TYR A 25 1.64 -2.80 4.42
C TYR A 25 1.40 -1.36 3.97
N TRP A 26 0.32 -1.15 3.21
CA TRP A 26 -0.14 0.17 2.83
C TRP A 26 -1.30 0.64 3.71
N ASP A 27 -1.00 1.51 4.68
CA ASP A 27 -2.03 2.18 5.48
C ASP A 27 -2.73 3.29 4.67
N SER A 28 -3.71 2.88 3.87
CA SER A 28 -4.45 3.78 2.99
C SER A 28 -5.32 4.82 3.73
N THR A 29 -5.40 4.75 5.06
CA THR A 29 -6.06 5.78 5.89
C THR A 29 -5.26 7.07 5.96
N LEU A 30 -3.95 7.01 5.69
CA LEU A 30 -3.10 8.20 5.61
C LEU A 30 -3.28 8.97 4.30
N ASP A 31 -3.75 8.31 3.24
CA ASP A 31 -3.95 8.91 1.92
C ASP A 31 -5.34 9.52 1.73
N VAL A 32 -6.36 9.01 2.43
CA VAL A 32 -7.74 9.51 2.32
C VAL A 32 -7.86 10.98 2.76
N LEU A 33 -6.88 11.45 3.52
CA LEU A 33 -6.78 12.80 4.07
C LEU A 33 -6.13 13.79 3.10
N LEU A 34 -5.65 13.32 1.95
CA LEU A 34 -5.10 14.18 0.90
C LEU A 34 -6.24 14.86 0.11
N PRO A 35 -5.98 16.05 -0.48
CA PRO A 35 -6.93 16.70 -1.38
C PRO A 35 -7.35 15.78 -2.54
N ARG A 36 -6.38 15.00 -3.05
CA ARG A 36 -6.63 13.89 -3.97
C ARG A 36 -5.82 12.65 -3.53
N PRO A 37 -6.45 11.61 -2.95
CA PRO A 37 -5.74 10.41 -2.49
C PRO A 37 -4.92 9.69 -3.59
N CYS A 38 -5.33 9.81 -4.85
CA CYS A 38 -4.59 9.29 -6.01
C CYS A 38 -3.23 9.96 -6.26
N ASP A 39 -2.93 11.05 -5.56
CA ASP A 39 -1.61 11.71 -5.57
C ASP A 39 -0.76 11.39 -4.35
N SER A 40 -1.13 10.35 -3.59
CA SER A 40 -0.22 9.75 -2.61
C SER A 40 1.18 9.56 -3.17
N VAL A 41 2.20 9.81 -2.33
CA VAL A 41 3.59 9.52 -2.63
C VAL A 41 3.83 8.04 -2.97
N LEU A 42 2.94 7.14 -2.56
CA LEU A 42 2.96 5.73 -2.95
C LEU A 42 2.90 5.56 -4.48
N PHE A 43 2.23 6.47 -5.19
CA PHE A 43 2.12 6.45 -6.65
C PHE A 43 3.15 7.36 -7.36
N SER A 44 4.30 7.57 -6.71
CA SER A 44 5.45 8.25 -7.30
C SER A 44 6.34 7.27 -8.07
N ASP A 45 7.23 7.82 -8.90
CA ASP A 45 8.21 7.05 -9.68
C ASP A 45 9.25 6.34 -8.79
N GLU A 46 9.39 6.72 -7.53
CA GLU A 46 10.27 6.01 -6.59
C GLU A 46 9.61 4.75 -6.02
N MET A 47 8.27 4.70 -6.03
CA MET A 47 7.47 3.69 -5.37
C MET A 47 6.71 2.84 -6.39
N LEU A 48 5.38 2.93 -6.46
CA LEU A 48 4.59 2.05 -7.30
C LEU A 48 4.48 2.52 -8.76
N GLY A 49 4.95 3.73 -9.07
CA GLY A 49 4.69 4.40 -10.35
C GLY A 49 3.27 4.99 -10.42
N PRO A 50 2.88 5.54 -11.58
CA PRO A 50 1.68 6.39 -11.68
C PRO A 50 0.39 5.66 -11.32
N SER A 51 -0.54 6.40 -10.70
CA SER A 51 -1.86 5.92 -10.29
C SER A 51 -2.89 5.88 -11.44
N ASN A 52 -2.56 6.42 -12.61
CA ASN A 52 -3.46 6.58 -13.74
C ASN A 52 -2.75 6.29 -15.06
N GLY A 53 -3.39 5.50 -15.91
CA GLY A 53 -2.84 5.03 -17.18
C GLY A 53 -1.93 3.81 -17.02
N PHE A 54 -1.12 3.54 -18.04
CA PHE A 54 -0.09 2.52 -17.98
C PHE A 54 1.01 2.93 -17.00
N VAL A 55 1.48 1.97 -16.20
CA VAL A 55 2.61 2.18 -15.31
C VAL A 55 3.87 2.19 -16.15
N THR A 56 4.39 3.39 -16.42
CA THR A 56 5.50 3.65 -17.35
C THR A 56 6.78 4.12 -16.68
N SER A 57 6.75 4.33 -15.37
CA SER A 57 7.86 4.79 -14.53
C SER A 57 7.88 4.06 -13.19
N GLY A 58 9.04 4.12 -12.53
CA GLY A 58 9.35 3.44 -11.27
C GLY A 58 9.66 1.95 -11.35
N PRO A 59 9.86 1.30 -10.20
CA PRO A 59 10.24 -0.12 -10.09
C PRO A 59 9.38 -1.09 -10.91
N PHE A 60 8.12 -0.75 -11.15
CA PHE A 60 7.16 -1.59 -11.89
C PHE A 60 6.82 -1.04 -13.28
N ALA A 61 7.66 -0.16 -13.83
CA ALA A 61 7.52 0.38 -15.17
C ALA A 61 7.44 -0.75 -16.21
N ASN A 62 6.45 -0.67 -17.09
CA ASN A 62 6.22 -1.60 -18.19
C ASN A 62 6.03 -3.06 -17.74
N PHE A 63 5.63 -3.29 -16.48
CA PHE A 63 5.32 -4.62 -15.98
C PHE A 63 4.24 -5.28 -16.85
N ARG A 64 4.51 -6.53 -17.26
CA ARG A 64 3.63 -7.34 -18.12
C ARG A 64 3.08 -8.51 -17.30
N TYR A 65 1.79 -8.76 -17.49
CA TYR A 65 1.10 -9.94 -16.98
C TYR A 65 0.47 -10.68 -18.18
N PRO A 66 0.01 -11.95 -18.04
CA PRO A 66 -0.36 -12.78 -19.18
C PRO A 66 -1.35 -12.14 -20.16
N GLU A 67 -2.29 -11.31 -19.67
CA GLU A 67 -3.32 -10.68 -20.49
C GLU A 67 -3.04 -9.19 -20.81
N GLY A 68 -1.88 -8.62 -20.44
CA GLY A 68 -1.61 -7.22 -20.76
C GLY A 68 -0.45 -6.55 -20.04
N SER A 69 -0.53 -5.21 -19.97
CA SER A 69 0.43 -4.37 -19.24
C SER A 69 -0.24 -3.79 -17.99
N LEU A 70 0.54 -3.62 -16.93
CA LEU A 70 0.08 -2.99 -15.71
C LEU A 70 -0.50 -1.59 -16.01
N MET A 71 -1.76 -1.40 -15.65
CA MET A 71 -2.44 -0.12 -15.74
C MET A 71 -3.34 0.10 -14.54
N ARG A 72 -3.41 1.36 -14.10
CA ARG A 72 -4.26 1.83 -13.00
C ARG A 72 -5.15 2.96 -13.51
N ASN A 73 -6.27 3.19 -12.84
CA ASN A 73 -7.16 4.29 -13.20
C ASN A 73 -7.81 4.86 -11.96
N CYS A 74 -6.96 5.45 -11.10
CA CYS A 74 -7.36 5.93 -9.79
C CYS A 74 -8.34 7.09 -9.90
N GLN A 75 -9.62 6.77 -9.97
CA GLN A 75 -10.76 7.68 -10.19
C GLN A 75 -12.07 7.12 -9.60
N GLY A 76 -12.00 6.03 -8.82
CA GLY A 76 -13.16 5.33 -8.26
C GLY A 76 -13.21 5.38 -6.73
N ASN A 77 -14.40 5.19 -6.17
CA ASN A 77 -14.67 4.92 -4.75
C ASN A 77 -13.74 5.64 -3.74
N ARG A 78 -13.22 4.96 -2.71
CA ARG A 78 -12.38 5.56 -1.66
C ARG A 78 -11.41 4.55 -1.04
N THR A 79 -10.32 5.05 -0.47
CA THR A 79 -9.48 4.30 0.46
C THR A 79 -10.16 4.13 1.83
N ILE A 80 -9.51 3.37 2.72
CA ILE A 80 -9.99 3.16 4.09
C ILE A 80 -9.97 4.49 4.85
N ARG A 81 -11.00 4.76 5.65
CA ARG A 81 -11.12 5.98 6.46
C ARG A 81 -10.82 5.72 7.93
N PRO A 82 -10.38 6.73 8.70
CA PRO A 82 -10.30 6.62 10.16
C PRO A 82 -11.61 6.15 10.82
N SER A 83 -12.77 6.54 10.28
CA SER A 83 -14.08 6.08 10.75
C SER A 83 -14.32 4.58 10.53
N ASP A 84 -13.76 3.99 9.46
CA ASP A 84 -13.85 2.54 9.23
C ASP A 84 -13.01 1.80 10.27
N LEU A 85 -11.83 2.33 10.64
CA LEU A 85 -11.02 1.75 11.71
C LEU A 85 -11.77 1.74 13.05
N MET A 86 -12.53 2.80 13.36
CA MET A 86 -13.39 2.83 14.55
C MET A 86 -14.46 1.74 14.51
N LEU A 87 -15.08 1.54 13.34
CA LEU A 87 -16.04 0.47 13.13
C LEU A 87 -15.40 -0.91 13.30
N PHE A 88 -14.25 -1.16 12.68
CA PHE A 88 -13.56 -2.46 12.76
C PHE A 88 -13.17 -2.81 14.19
N ARG A 89 -12.70 -1.83 14.98
CA ARG A 89 -12.40 -2.02 16.40
C ARG A 89 -13.60 -2.45 17.23
N SER A 90 -14.82 -2.17 16.78
CA SER A 90 -16.06 -2.60 17.45
C SER A 90 -16.45 -4.05 17.14
N PHE A 91 -15.75 -4.74 16.24
CA PHE A 91 -16.08 -6.10 15.86
C PHE A 91 -15.77 -7.09 16.98
N VAL A 92 -16.74 -7.97 17.24
CA VAL A 92 -16.69 -8.98 18.31
C VAL A 92 -16.86 -10.40 17.77
N ASN A 93 -17.18 -10.55 16.47
CA ASN A 93 -17.33 -11.81 15.77
C ASN A 93 -16.75 -11.75 14.34
N TYR A 94 -16.22 -12.87 13.87
CA TYR A 94 -15.67 -13.03 12.52
C TYR A 94 -16.66 -12.66 11.40
N THR A 95 -17.96 -12.94 11.57
CA THR A 95 -18.97 -12.64 10.54
C THR A 95 -19.08 -11.15 10.19
N GLN A 96 -18.63 -10.25 11.08
CA GLN A 96 -18.55 -8.81 10.82
C GLN A 96 -17.41 -8.45 9.85
N CYS A 97 -16.52 -9.39 9.56
CA CYS A 97 -15.50 -9.23 8.53
C CYS A 97 -16.02 -9.65 7.14
N CYS A 98 -17.08 -10.45 7.06
CA CYS A 98 -17.55 -11.08 5.82
C CYS A 98 -18.62 -10.26 5.09
N TYR A 99 -18.62 -10.25 3.76
CA TYR A 99 -19.51 -9.44 2.89
C TYR A 99 -21.02 -9.59 3.15
N CYS A 100 -21.45 -10.74 3.65
CA CYS A 100 -22.84 -11.08 4.03
C CYS A 100 -23.50 -10.12 5.06
N VAL A 101 -22.71 -9.27 5.73
CA VAL A 101 -23.15 -8.30 6.73
C VAL A 101 -22.96 -6.87 6.19
N SER A 102 -23.83 -5.93 6.54
CA SER A 102 -23.66 -4.53 6.14
C SER A 102 -22.50 -3.88 6.91
N SER A 103 -21.69 -3.06 6.23
CA SER A 103 -20.54 -2.34 6.79
C SER A 103 -19.45 -3.25 7.37
N THR A 104 -18.96 -4.20 6.57
CA THR A 104 -17.91 -5.16 6.97
C THR A 104 -16.52 -4.77 6.50
N LEU A 105 -15.50 -5.43 7.08
CA LEU A 105 -14.12 -5.36 6.61
C LEU A 105 -14.04 -5.65 5.10
N GLU A 106 -14.68 -6.73 4.63
CA GLU A 106 -14.65 -7.13 3.22
C GLU A 106 -15.33 -6.10 2.30
N LEU A 107 -16.41 -5.45 2.71
CA LEU A 107 -17.00 -4.38 1.90
C LEU A 107 -16.05 -3.18 1.75
N VAL A 108 -15.42 -2.76 2.84
CA VAL A 108 -14.47 -1.63 2.83
C VAL A 108 -13.18 -1.98 2.09
N HIS A 109 -12.66 -3.20 2.22
CA HIS A 109 -11.49 -3.62 1.44
C HIS A 109 -11.75 -3.52 -0.07
N GLY A 110 -12.97 -3.87 -0.49
CA GLY A 110 -13.40 -3.81 -1.88
C GLY A 110 -13.42 -2.39 -2.43
N THR A 111 -13.62 -1.37 -1.58
CA THR A 111 -13.59 0.03 -2.04
C THR A 111 -12.20 0.44 -2.49
N VAL A 112 -11.13 -0.12 -1.90
CA VAL A 112 -9.75 0.16 -2.29
C VAL A 112 -9.41 -0.46 -3.65
N HIS A 113 -9.90 -1.67 -3.92
CA HIS A 113 -9.78 -2.29 -5.24
C HIS A 113 -10.38 -1.42 -6.35
N VAL A 114 -11.59 -0.90 -6.11
CA VAL A 114 -12.27 0.04 -7.03
C VAL A 114 -11.54 1.39 -7.09
N PHE A 115 -10.94 1.82 -5.97
CA PHE A 115 -10.17 3.06 -5.91
C PHE A 115 -8.93 3.04 -6.79
N VAL A 116 -8.09 2.01 -6.71
CA VAL A 116 -6.90 1.90 -7.57
C VAL A 116 -7.33 1.61 -9.02
N ASN A 117 -8.39 0.82 -9.20
CA ASN A 117 -9.00 0.48 -10.49
C ASN A 117 -8.02 -0.18 -11.47
N GLY A 118 -8.35 -0.19 -12.77
CA GLY A 118 -7.52 -0.86 -13.78
C GLY A 118 -7.53 -2.38 -13.56
N ILE A 119 -6.36 -2.98 -13.36
CA ILE A 119 -6.30 -4.42 -13.05
C ILE A 119 -6.66 -4.73 -11.58
N MET A 120 -6.48 -3.77 -10.66
CA MET A 120 -6.85 -3.93 -9.24
C MET A 120 -8.35 -4.12 -9.01
N ASN A 121 -9.21 -3.67 -9.92
CA ASN A 121 -10.66 -3.86 -9.84
C ASN A 121 -11.15 -5.10 -10.62
N ASN A 122 -10.30 -6.11 -10.76
CA ASN A 122 -10.69 -7.38 -11.38
C ASN A 122 -10.19 -8.56 -10.55
N LEU A 123 -11.12 -9.38 -10.07
CA LEU A 123 -10.85 -10.48 -9.14
C LEU A 123 -9.83 -11.51 -9.67
N ASN A 124 -9.71 -11.68 -10.98
CA ASN A 124 -8.82 -12.68 -11.58
C ASN A 124 -7.39 -12.17 -11.83
N ARG A 125 -7.17 -10.85 -11.77
CA ARG A 125 -5.89 -10.24 -12.16
C ARG A 125 -5.39 -9.16 -11.20
N ALA A 126 -6.13 -8.84 -10.14
CA ALA A 126 -5.73 -7.82 -9.19
C ALA A 126 -4.34 -8.09 -8.58
N SER A 127 -4.03 -9.36 -8.30
CA SER A 127 -2.75 -9.78 -7.72
C SER A 127 -1.52 -9.55 -8.61
N PHE A 128 -1.70 -9.24 -9.90
CA PHE A 128 -0.61 -8.82 -10.78
C PHE A 128 -0.20 -7.35 -10.58
N ASP A 129 -1.01 -6.53 -9.89
CA ASP A 129 -0.59 -5.20 -9.45
C ASP A 129 0.11 -5.32 -8.09
N PRO A 130 1.36 -4.85 -7.93
CA PRO A 130 2.04 -4.83 -6.63
C PRO A 130 1.26 -4.13 -5.51
N CYS A 131 0.38 -3.16 -5.85
CA CYS A 131 -0.55 -2.54 -4.90
C CYS A 131 -1.40 -3.57 -4.14
N PHE A 132 -1.74 -4.69 -4.78
CA PHE A 132 -2.54 -5.76 -4.21
C PHE A 132 -1.92 -6.29 -2.93
N TRP A 133 -0.63 -6.60 -2.96
CA TRP A 133 0.07 -7.22 -1.85
C TRP A 133 0.20 -6.27 -0.68
N LEU A 134 0.49 -4.99 -0.93
CA LEU A 134 0.55 -3.97 0.12
C LEU A 134 -0.82 -3.71 0.78
N HIS A 135 -1.88 -3.66 -0.03
CA HIS A 135 -3.25 -3.52 0.44
C HIS A 135 -3.69 -4.73 1.27
N HIS A 136 -3.46 -5.94 0.75
CA HIS A 136 -3.82 -7.17 1.47
C HIS A 136 -2.98 -7.39 2.72
N SER A 137 -1.71 -6.96 2.77
CA SER A 137 -0.93 -6.91 4.02
C SER A 137 -1.56 -5.97 5.06
N PHE A 138 -2.16 -4.85 4.63
CA PHE A 138 -2.86 -3.96 5.55
C PHE A 138 -4.19 -4.54 6.04
N ILE A 139 -4.96 -5.19 5.17
CA ILE A 139 -6.18 -5.89 5.60
C ILE A 139 -5.83 -7.04 6.57
N ASP A 140 -4.70 -7.71 6.37
CA ASP A 140 -4.19 -8.75 7.27
C ASP A 140 -3.88 -8.16 8.65
N LYS A 141 -3.08 -7.10 8.69
CA LYS A 141 -2.82 -6.32 9.90
C LYS A 141 -4.12 -5.90 10.61
N LEU A 142 -5.09 -5.35 9.87
CA LEU A 142 -6.35 -4.91 10.46
C LEU A 142 -7.15 -6.06 11.05
N TYR A 143 -7.16 -7.22 10.39
CA TYR A 143 -7.80 -8.40 10.95
C TYR A 143 -7.08 -8.87 12.22
N GLU A 144 -5.74 -8.87 12.23
CA GLU A 144 -4.93 -9.19 13.41
C GLU A 144 -5.23 -8.25 14.59
N ASP A 145 -5.39 -6.96 14.31
CA ASP A 145 -5.74 -5.95 15.32
C ASP A 145 -7.15 -6.15 15.90
N ILE A 146 -8.13 -6.64 15.12
CA ILE A 146 -9.52 -6.79 15.58
C ILE A 146 -9.81 -8.17 16.20
N GLN A 147 -9.10 -9.22 15.81
CA GLN A 147 -9.36 -10.57 16.33
C GLN A 147 -9.12 -10.69 17.84
N VAL A 148 -8.37 -9.75 18.43
CA VAL A 148 -8.18 -9.64 19.89
C VAL A 148 -9.50 -9.36 20.61
N ASN A 149 -10.46 -8.70 19.93
CA ASN A 149 -11.78 -8.35 20.47
C ASN A 149 -12.83 -9.44 20.23
N PHE A 150 -12.51 -10.50 19.47
CA PHE A 150 -13.48 -11.54 19.16
C PHE A 150 -13.82 -12.37 20.41
N LYS A 151 -15.12 -12.46 20.73
CA LYS A 151 -15.63 -13.23 21.87
C LYS A 151 -15.46 -14.74 21.66
N VAL A 152 -15.56 -15.18 20.42
CA VAL A 152 -15.33 -16.56 20.02
C VAL A 152 -14.21 -16.55 18.99
N LYS A 153 -13.10 -17.21 19.31
CA LYS A 153 -12.01 -17.36 18.34
C LYS A 153 -12.54 -18.15 17.13
N PRO A 154 -12.19 -17.74 15.89
CA PRO A 154 -12.73 -18.38 14.68
C PRO A 154 -12.47 -19.89 14.63
N SER A 155 -11.38 -20.34 15.26
CA SER A 155 -11.02 -21.75 15.42
C SER A 155 -12.03 -22.59 16.20
N ASN A 156 -12.75 -21.96 17.14
CA ASN A 156 -13.69 -22.62 18.05
C ASN A 156 -15.14 -22.33 17.68
N ALA A 157 -15.36 -21.43 16.72
CA ALA A 157 -16.67 -21.06 16.28
C ALA A 157 -17.23 -22.14 15.35
N ASN A 158 -18.37 -22.69 15.76
CA ASN A 158 -19.14 -23.63 14.96
C ASN A 158 -19.92 -22.85 13.90
N PHE A 159 -19.24 -22.33 12.85
CA PHE A 159 -19.89 -21.62 11.74
C PHE A 159 -20.53 -22.59 10.73
N THR A 160 -21.10 -23.68 11.20
CA THR A 160 -21.75 -24.70 10.35
C THR A 160 -22.97 -24.17 9.59
N SER A 161 -23.45 -22.96 9.93
CA SER A 161 -24.52 -22.27 9.22
C SER A 161 -24.49 -20.75 9.41
N SER A 162 -23.36 -20.09 9.16
CA SER A 162 -23.41 -18.63 9.02
C SER A 162 -23.94 -18.29 7.63
N ARG A 163 -24.77 -17.23 7.50
CA ARG A 163 -25.20 -16.67 6.19
C ARG A 163 -24.01 -16.34 5.26
N CYS A 164 -22.82 -16.31 5.82
CA CYS A 164 -21.57 -15.88 5.22
C CYS A 164 -20.75 -17.02 4.63
N LEU A 165 -21.09 -18.28 4.93
CA LEU A 165 -20.34 -19.45 4.48
C LEU A 165 -21.28 -20.45 3.81
N ASN A 166 -20.99 -20.73 2.55
CA ASN A 166 -21.56 -21.80 1.74
C ASN A 166 -20.75 -23.10 1.93
N LYS A 167 -21.38 -24.07 2.59
CA LYS A 167 -20.82 -25.42 2.72
C LYS A 167 -20.51 -25.99 1.32
N GLY A 168 -19.33 -26.59 1.16
CA GLY A 168 -18.83 -27.10 -0.13
C GLY A 168 -18.08 -26.08 -1.00
N ILE A 169 -18.07 -24.80 -0.63
CA ILE A 169 -17.36 -23.74 -1.39
C ILE A 169 -16.34 -23.02 -0.49
N ASP A 170 -16.81 -22.29 0.52
CA ASP A 170 -16.00 -21.39 1.36
C ASP A 170 -16.15 -21.70 2.86
N GLY A 171 -16.83 -22.80 3.21
CA GLY A 171 -16.96 -23.26 4.59
C GLY A 171 -15.62 -23.45 5.31
N LEU A 172 -15.62 -23.31 6.63
CA LEU A 172 -14.40 -23.37 7.44
C LEU A 172 -13.58 -24.66 7.29
N ASP A 173 -14.26 -25.79 7.13
CA ASP A 173 -13.63 -27.10 6.96
C ASP A 173 -13.46 -27.51 5.48
N GLU A 174 -13.75 -26.59 4.54
CA GLU A 174 -13.44 -26.75 3.12
C GLU A 174 -11.95 -26.46 2.85
N PRO A 175 -11.38 -27.05 1.78
CA PRO A 175 -9.99 -26.80 1.42
C PRO A 175 -9.77 -25.34 1.01
N MET A 176 -8.67 -24.76 1.47
CA MET A 176 -8.22 -23.45 1.01
C MET A 176 -7.52 -23.60 -0.34
N LEU A 177 -8.27 -23.59 -1.43
CA LEU A 177 -7.72 -23.79 -2.76
C LEU A 177 -6.70 -22.68 -3.13
N PRO A 178 -5.61 -23.02 -3.87
CA PRO A 178 -5.17 -24.37 -4.26
C PRO A 178 -4.24 -25.03 -3.20
N PHE A 179 -4.10 -24.46 -2.01
CA PHE A 179 -3.20 -24.93 -0.95
C PHE A 179 -3.76 -26.07 -0.10
N GLY A 180 -5.04 -26.39 -0.28
CA GLY A 180 -5.66 -27.63 0.14
C GLY A 180 -6.42 -28.25 -1.02
N SER A 181 -6.76 -29.53 -0.86
CA SER A 181 -7.62 -30.26 -1.80
C SER A 181 -8.45 -31.28 -1.06
N ARG A 182 -9.54 -31.73 -1.70
CA ARG A 182 -10.36 -32.83 -1.19
C ARG A 182 -9.99 -34.11 -1.92
N ASP A 183 -9.63 -35.14 -1.17
CA ASP A 183 -9.41 -36.47 -1.73
C ASP A 183 -10.74 -37.05 -2.24
N ASN A 184 -10.78 -37.44 -3.51
CA ASN A 184 -12.00 -37.89 -4.17
C ASN A 184 -12.49 -39.27 -3.67
N LYS A 185 -11.63 -40.08 -3.03
CA LYS A 185 -11.97 -41.43 -2.55
C LYS A 185 -12.38 -41.44 -1.09
N THR A 186 -11.65 -40.70 -0.25
CA THR A 186 -11.84 -40.69 1.21
C THR A 186 -12.67 -39.49 1.67
N GLY A 187 -12.79 -38.45 0.85
CA GLY A 187 -13.38 -37.17 1.23
C GLY A 187 -12.53 -36.36 2.22
N GLN A 188 -11.35 -36.85 2.59
CA GLN A 188 -10.43 -36.17 3.51
C GLN A 188 -9.85 -34.91 2.86
N ILE A 189 -9.67 -33.85 3.66
CA ILE A 189 -8.93 -32.67 3.22
C ILE A 189 -7.43 -32.92 3.40
N ILE A 190 -6.68 -32.72 2.31
CA ILE A 190 -5.23 -32.75 2.27
C ILE A 190 -4.73 -31.30 2.17
N GLY A 191 -3.75 -30.92 2.99
CA GLY A 191 -3.23 -29.55 3.04
C GLY A 191 -4.07 -28.63 3.93
N LEU A 192 -4.20 -27.36 3.52
CA LEU A 192 -4.82 -26.33 4.35
C LEU A 192 -6.35 -26.25 4.18
N LYS A 193 -7.04 -26.00 5.28
CA LYS A 193 -8.47 -25.65 5.32
C LYS A 193 -8.64 -24.14 5.46
N ASN A 194 -9.83 -23.64 5.13
CA ASN A 194 -10.16 -22.22 5.32
C ASN A 194 -9.99 -21.77 6.78
N ARG A 195 -10.35 -22.62 7.74
CA ARG A 195 -10.18 -22.33 9.19
C ARG A 195 -8.72 -22.12 9.59
N ASP A 196 -7.78 -22.76 8.91
CA ASP A 196 -6.36 -22.66 9.25
C ASP A 196 -5.85 -21.24 8.94
N GLY A 197 -6.44 -20.58 7.93
CA GLY A 197 -6.18 -19.18 7.63
C GLY A 197 -6.88 -18.19 8.56
N LEU A 198 -7.59 -18.63 9.60
CA LEU A 198 -8.21 -17.75 10.61
C LEU A 198 -7.52 -17.81 11.97
N LEU A 199 -6.50 -18.67 12.09
CA LEU A 199 -5.69 -18.83 13.29
C LEU A 199 -4.60 -17.76 13.29
N PRO A 200 -4.26 -17.18 14.46
CA PRO A 200 -3.11 -16.28 14.60
C PRO A 200 -1.77 -17.05 14.55
N ARG A 201 -1.70 -18.15 13.79
CA ARG A 201 -0.58 -19.09 13.82
C ARG A 201 0.72 -18.42 13.38
N TYR A 202 0.66 -17.68 12.28
CA TYR A 202 1.83 -17.06 11.68
C TYR A 202 2.26 -15.78 12.41
N THR A 203 1.35 -15.05 13.04
CA THR A 203 1.68 -13.84 13.79
C THR A 203 2.21 -14.09 15.20
N LEU A 204 2.04 -15.31 15.71
CA LEU A 204 2.63 -15.74 16.98
C LEU A 204 4.06 -16.27 16.82
N GLU A 205 4.43 -16.75 15.64
CA GLU A 205 5.65 -17.53 15.44
C GLU A 205 6.56 -17.00 14.32
N ASP A 206 6.02 -16.38 13.26
CA ASP A 206 6.76 -16.08 12.03
C ASP A 206 6.92 -14.58 11.73
N TYR A 207 5.89 -13.75 11.95
CA TYR A 207 5.94 -12.31 11.65
C TYR A 207 5.12 -11.46 12.62
N SER A 208 5.32 -10.15 12.58
CA SER A 208 4.47 -9.19 13.30
C SER A 208 4.34 -7.91 12.48
N TYR A 209 3.23 -7.21 12.65
CA TYR A 209 3.02 -5.91 12.01
C TYR A 209 3.46 -4.79 12.92
N ALA A 210 4.26 -3.87 12.38
CA ALA A 210 4.51 -2.59 13.04
C ALA A 210 3.19 -1.81 13.18
N PRO A 211 3.00 -1.04 14.27
CA PRO A 211 1.85 -0.15 14.42
C PRO A 211 1.74 0.85 13.27
N SER A 212 0.51 1.29 12.97
CA SER A 212 0.29 2.37 12.00
C SER A 212 1.08 3.63 12.41
N PRO A 213 1.75 4.31 11.46
CA PRO A 213 2.49 5.53 11.74
C PRO A 213 1.63 6.60 12.41
N ASN A 214 2.18 7.26 13.42
CA ASN A 214 1.49 8.32 14.14
C ASN A 214 2.45 9.43 14.60
N CYS A 215 1.87 10.56 14.97
CA CYS A 215 2.64 11.75 15.33
C CYS A 215 3.20 11.72 16.75
N ALA A 216 2.55 10.99 17.67
CA ALA A 216 3.00 10.88 19.05
C ALA A 216 4.33 10.12 19.16
N ASP A 217 4.45 9.02 18.42
CA ASP A 217 5.63 8.15 18.41
C ASP A 217 6.68 8.62 17.39
N LYS A 218 6.46 9.75 16.71
CA LYS A 218 7.32 10.31 15.65
C LYS A 218 7.57 9.37 14.46
N THR A 219 6.79 8.30 14.32
CA THR A 219 6.85 7.35 13.21
C THR A 219 6.22 7.92 11.93
N CYS A 220 5.39 8.96 12.05
CA CYS A 220 4.83 9.70 10.92
C CYS A 220 5.68 10.90 10.49
N THR A 221 6.95 10.69 10.23
CA THR A 221 7.86 11.75 9.80
C THR A 221 8.78 11.25 8.68
N GLY A 222 9.35 12.18 7.92
CA GLY A 222 10.35 11.88 6.91
C GLY A 222 9.89 12.14 5.47
N LYS A 223 10.42 11.34 4.55
CA LYS A 223 10.30 11.56 3.09
C LYS A 223 8.91 11.26 2.54
N TYR A 224 8.16 10.36 3.18
CA TYR A 224 6.89 9.85 2.65
C TYR A 224 5.67 10.24 3.48
N LEU A 225 5.87 10.51 4.78
CA LEU A 225 4.80 10.84 5.71
C LEU A 225 5.10 12.15 6.43
N TYR A 226 4.06 12.81 6.91
CA TYR A 226 4.18 14.01 7.72
C TYR A 226 3.01 14.16 8.70
N CYS A 227 3.24 14.94 9.75
CA CYS A 227 2.21 15.37 10.69
C CYS A 227 1.77 16.79 10.36
N ASP A 228 0.46 17.00 10.22
CA ASP A 228 -0.09 18.34 10.08
C ASP A 228 -0.07 19.11 11.42
N LEU A 229 -0.49 20.39 11.41
CA LEU A 229 -0.53 21.21 12.63
C LEU A 229 -1.52 20.70 13.68
N ALA A 230 -2.51 19.89 13.29
CA ALA A 230 -3.44 19.24 14.19
C ALA A 230 -2.88 17.93 14.78
N GLY A 231 -1.66 17.53 14.42
CA GLY A 231 -1.04 16.28 14.88
C GLY A 231 -1.62 15.04 14.19
N ILE A 232 -2.25 15.20 13.03
CA ILE A 232 -2.80 14.11 12.24
C ILE A 232 -1.73 13.65 11.25
N CYS A 233 -1.44 12.35 11.27
CA CYS A 233 -0.52 11.72 10.34
C CYS A 233 -1.13 11.61 8.94
N LYS A 234 -0.37 11.99 7.91
CA LYS A 234 -0.79 11.94 6.50
C LYS A 234 0.34 11.46 5.59
N SER A 235 -0.06 10.87 4.48
CA SER A 235 0.82 10.63 3.35
C SER A 235 1.24 11.94 2.72
N ARG A 236 2.45 12.02 2.16
CA ARG A 236 2.87 13.16 1.34
C ARG A 236 2.30 13.05 -0.06
N ILE A 237 2.23 14.19 -0.74
CA ILE A 237 1.78 14.27 -2.14
C ILE A 237 3.00 14.02 -3.04
N ARG A 238 2.84 13.17 -4.06
CA ARG A 238 3.85 12.91 -5.07
C ARG A 238 4.17 14.17 -5.89
N ASN A 239 5.36 14.20 -6.50
CA ASN A 239 5.73 15.26 -7.41
C ASN A 239 4.70 15.42 -8.56
N GLY A 240 4.27 16.64 -8.85
CA GLY A 240 3.24 16.97 -9.83
C GLY A 240 1.80 16.66 -9.41
N GLY A 241 1.58 16.10 -8.21
CA GLY A 241 0.27 15.82 -7.65
C GLY A 241 -0.52 17.08 -7.29
N ILE A 242 -1.85 16.98 -7.27
CA ILE A 242 -2.73 18.09 -6.88
C ILE A 242 -2.64 18.32 -5.38
N CYS A 243 -2.48 19.57 -5.01
CA CYS A 243 -2.53 20.01 -3.62
C CYS A 243 -3.32 21.31 -3.51
N ASP A 244 -3.90 21.59 -2.34
CA ASP A 244 -4.72 22.78 -2.10
C ASP A 244 -4.06 23.74 -1.09
N GLN A 245 -4.66 24.92 -0.91
CA GLN A 245 -4.21 25.90 0.09
C GLN A 245 -4.49 25.46 1.54
N GLN A 246 -5.20 24.36 1.79
CA GLN A 246 -5.32 23.78 3.14
C GLN A 246 -4.19 22.79 3.43
N ALA A 247 -3.53 22.29 2.39
CA ALA A 247 -2.25 21.60 2.44
C ALA A 247 -1.07 22.56 2.64
N VAL A 248 -1.32 23.78 3.14
CA VAL A 248 -0.27 24.68 3.63
C VAL A 248 0.59 23.95 4.68
N ASP A 249 0.04 23.03 5.46
CA ASP A 249 0.78 22.25 6.45
C ASP A 249 1.66 21.12 5.89
N LEU A 250 1.90 21.04 4.56
CA LEU A 250 2.89 20.13 3.96
C LEU A 250 4.34 20.39 4.46
N TYR A 251 4.53 21.45 5.25
CA TYR A 251 5.73 21.74 6.00
C TYR A 251 6.01 20.65 7.05
N ASP A 252 7.06 19.84 6.82
CA ASP A 252 7.92 19.56 7.97
C ASP A 252 8.80 20.81 8.20
N LYS A 253 9.42 20.91 9.37
CA LYS A 253 10.43 21.96 9.65
C LYS A 253 11.64 21.94 8.68
N ASN A 254 11.69 20.99 7.72
CA ASN A 254 12.81 20.77 6.82
C ASN A 254 12.56 21.24 5.37
N GLY A 255 11.30 21.43 4.94
CA GLY A 255 10.90 22.16 3.73
C GLY A 255 10.99 21.39 2.40
N THR A 256 10.62 20.11 2.37
CA THR A 256 10.88 19.23 1.21
C THR A 256 9.86 19.28 0.06
N ASN A 257 8.58 19.58 0.31
CA ASN A 257 7.54 19.64 -0.73
C ASN A 257 6.77 20.97 -0.67
N ALA A 258 6.72 21.70 -1.78
CA ALA A 258 5.95 22.94 -1.90
C ALA A 258 4.77 22.77 -2.87
N CYS A 259 3.59 23.25 -2.47
CA CYS A 259 2.51 23.54 -3.40
C CYS A 259 2.87 24.79 -4.20
N LEU A 260 3.31 24.62 -5.44
CA LEU A 260 3.50 25.74 -6.34
C LEU A 260 2.14 26.17 -6.92
N ASP A 261 1.95 27.48 -6.97
CA ASP A 261 0.77 28.16 -7.51
C ASP A 261 -0.57 27.66 -6.94
N GLY A 262 -0.56 27.11 -5.72
CA GLY A 262 -1.73 26.62 -5.01
C GLY A 262 -2.44 25.42 -5.65
N SER A 263 -1.78 24.68 -6.55
CA SER A 263 -2.44 23.59 -7.29
C SER A 263 -1.59 22.35 -7.57
N LYS A 264 -0.24 22.44 -7.61
CA LYS A 264 0.63 21.28 -7.86
C LYS A 264 1.82 21.20 -6.91
N CYS A 265 2.12 20.00 -6.44
CA CYS A 265 3.26 19.72 -5.57
C CYS A 265 4.56 19.64 -6.37
N GLN A 266 5.64 20.25 -5.89
CA GLN A 266 7.01 20.01 -6.36
C GLN A 266 7.94 19.67 -5.19
N ILE A 267 8.85 18.72 -5.44
CA ILE A 267 9.95 18.43 -4.52
C ILE A 267 10.98 19.56 -4.66
N LEU A 268 11.18 20.32 -3.58
CA LEU A 268 12.22 21.34 -3.55
C LEU A 268 13.53 20.69 -3.10
N ILE A 269 14.51 20.61 -4.00
CA ILE A 269 15.88 20.27 -3.63
C ILE A 269 16.43 21.47 -2.86
N LYS A 270 16.61 21.30 -1.55
CA LYS A 270 17.20 22.31 -0.68
C LYS A 270 18.70 22.42 -1.02
N TYR A 271 19.04 23.29 -1.96
CA TYR A 271 20.40 23.81 -2.04
C TYR A 271 20.57 24.78 -0.88
N ASP A 272 21.54 24.50 -0.02
CA ASP A 272 21.84 25.33 1.14
C ASP A 272 22.01 26.80 0.72
N LYS A 273 21.22 27.66 1.38
CA LYS A 273 21.11 29.11 1.17
C LYS A 273 20.63 29.49 -0.24
N TYR A 274 19.33 29.78 -0.38
CA TYR A 274 18.75 31.02 -0.90
C TYR A 274 17.25 30.76 -1.17
N ARG A 275 16.39 31.59 -0.57
CA ARG A 275 14.95 31.61 -0.85
C ARG A 275 14.76 32.04 -2.31
N VAL A 276 13.96 31.33 -3.09
CA VAL A 276 13.45 31.85 -4.36
C VAL A 276 11.94 31.65 -4.38
N CYS A 277 11.22 32.75 -4.15
CA CYS A 277 9.98 33.00 -4.84
C CYS A 277 10.35 33.71 -6.15
N ALA A 278 9.89 33.20 -7.28
CA ALA A 278 9.74 34.02 -8.48
C ALA A 278 8.47 33.55 -9.18
N MET A 279 7.35 34.15 -8.77
CA MET A 279 6.18 34.28 -9.62
C MET A 279 6.42 35.44 -10.61
N GLU A 280 5.72 35.34 -11.74
CA GLU A 280 5.40 36.38 -12.70
C GLU A 280 6.37 36.64 -13.87
N THR A 281 5.91 36.17 -15.03
CA THR A 281 5.73 36.94 -16.27
C THR A 281 6.82 37.96 -16.66
N SER A 282 7.35 37.72 -17.87
CA SER A 282 7.86 38.73 -18.81
C SER A 282 9.33 39.17 -18.70
N ILE A 283 10.01 39.01 -19.84
CA ILE A 283 10.91 39.98 -20.48
C ILE A 283 12.28 40.22 -19.80
N PHE A 284 13.32 39.71 -20.48
CA PHE A 284 14.71 40.16 -20.52
C PHE A 284 15.39 40.67 -19.23
N CYS A 285 16.49 40.01 -18.84
CA CYS A 285 17.76 40.71 -18.66
C CYS A 285 18.96 39.78 -18.90
N PHE A 286 19.82 40.22 -19.80
CA PHE A 286 21.15 39.68 -20.08
C PHE A 286 22.10 39.89 -18.88
N GLY A 287 23.08 38.99 -18.74
CA GLY A 287 24.17 39.10 -17.77
C GLY A 287 25.24 38.02 -18.00
N ILE A 288 26.01 38.24 -19.05
CA ILE A 288 27.17 37.52 -19.62
C ILE A 288 28.12 36.79 -18.61
N TYR A 289 28.49 35.55 -18.99
CA TYR A 289 29.61 34.62 -18.66
C TYR A 289 31.02 35.24 -18.44
N PRO A 290 32.14 34.54 -18.08
CA PRO A 290 32.54 33.13 -18.39
C PRO A 290 33.25 32.37 -17.24
N TYR A 291 33.33 31.03 -17.18
CA TYR A 291 34.09 30.03 -17.94
C TYR A 291 33.57 28.64 -17.46
N GLY A 292 33.63 27.50 -18.14
CA GLY A 292 34.21 27.11 -19.42
C GLY A 292 33.61 25.74 -19.81
N ILE A 293 33.59 25.49 -21.11
CA ILE A 293 33.10 24.28 -21.75
C ILE A 293 34.13 23.17 -21.58
N ASN A 294 33.71 21.98 -21.17
CA ASN A 294 34.37 20.73 -21.58
C ASN A 294 33.29 19.68 -21.88
N ARG A 295 33.12 19.41 -23.18
CA ARG A 295 32.54 18.16 -23.68
C ARG A 295 33.55 17.05 -23.47
N LEU A 296 33.14 15.92 -22.91
CA LEU A 296 33.78 14.62 -23.13
C LEU A 296 32.71 13.55 -23.37
N ASN A 297 33.07 12.65 -24.28
CA ASN A 297 32.24 11.70 -25.02
C ASN A 297 31.78 10.49 -24.20
N ASP A 298 30.71 9.87 -24.72
CA ASP A 298 30.39 8.45 -24.87
C ASP A 298 31.10 7.36 -24.04
N ASN A 299 30.25 6.41 -23.62
CA ASN A 299 30.54 5.02 -23.25
C ASN A 299 31.45 4.76 -22.05
N LYS A 300 30.86 4.55 -20.86
CA LYS A 300 31.34 3.54 -19.89
C LYS A 300 30.20 2.92 -19.07
N TYR A 301 30.13 1.59 -19.17
CA TYR A 301 29.51 0.67 -18.22
C TYR A 301 29.97 0.98 -16.79
N TRP A 302 29.05 0.93 -15.83
CA TRP A 302 29.41 0.90 -14.40
C TRP A 302 29.33 -0.53 -13.88
N THR A 303 30.51 -1.03 -13.54
CA THR A 303 30.79 -2.24 -12.77
C THR A 303 30.24 -2.13 -11.36
N MET A 304 29.61 -3.21 -10.89
CA MET A 304 29.25 -3.43 -9.49
C MET A 304 30.48 -3.45 -8.60
N ALA A 305 30.49 -2.61 -7.56
CA ALA A 305 31.33 -2.81 -6.39
C ALA A 305 30.63 -2.28 -5.13
N SER A 306 30.35 -3.25 -4.26
CA SER A 306 30.34 -3.20 -2.79
C SER A 306 29.44 -2.23 -2.03
N SER A 307 28.70 -2.86 -1.11
CA SER A 307 28.26 -2.36 0.20
C SER A 307 27.28 -1.19 0.19
N GLY A 308 26.01 -1.52 0.31
CA GLY A 308 24.96 -0.60 0.71
C GLY A 308 23.67 -1.37 0.87
N HIS A 309 23.22 -1.53 2.11
CA HIS A 309 21.96 -2.16 2.46
C HIS A 309 20.83 -1.45 1.69
N PHE A 310 20.07 -2.20 0.91
CA PHE A 310 18.80 -1.73 0.34
C PHE A 310 17.68 -2.56 0.97
N ALA A 311 17.15 -2.03 2.07
CA ALA A 311 15.80 -2.34 2.49
C ALA A 311 14.84 -1.65 1.50
N VAL A 312 14.05 -2.47 0.82
CA VAL A 312 12.91 -2.01 0.02
C VAL A 312 11.86 -1.49 1.01
N ILE A 313 11.46 -0.23 0.81
CA ILE A 313 10.43 0.46 1.60
C ILE A 313 9.05 -0.09 1.25
#